data_AF-A0A965I217-F1
#
_entry.id   AF-A0A965I217-F1
#
_cell.length_a   1.000
_cell.length_b   1.000
_cell.length_c   1.000
_cell.angle_alpha   90.00
_cell.angle_beta   90.00
_cell.angle_gamma   90.00
#
_symmetry.space_group_name_H-M   'P 1'
#
loop_
_entity.id
_entity.type
_entity.pdbx_description
1 polymer ?
#
loop_
_entity_poly.entity_id
_entity_poly.type
_entity_poly.pdbx_seq_one_letter_code
_entity_poly.pdbx_strand_id
1 'polypeptide(L)'
;MENEHLEALVVGKEHWTKKGDVDLFLWNKYLDQPEKKKGTILFVHGSSMASQPTFDLYVEGRPFSSAMNYFAVLGYDTWCVDMEGYGRSSKHRDITCDIANGADDLTAATAYIQEYSGAGPMHMYGISSGALRAAAFTERHPERVARLALDAFVWTGEGSPTLADRSKKLPEFRASTRRPIDYAFVQSIFNRDHP
;
A
#
# COMPACT_ATOMS: atom_id res chain seq x y z
N MET A 1 19.00 -17.29 3.96
CA MET A 1 17.64 -17.79 4.29
C MET A 1 17.24 -18.88 3.30
N GLU A 2 16.31 -19.77 3.65
CA GLU A 2 15.71 -20.69 2.66
C GLU A 2 15.10 -19.86 1.52
N ASN A 3 15.33 -20.25 0.26
CA ASN A 3 14.90 -19.55 -0.96
C ASN A 3 15.57 -18.21 -1.33
N GLU A 4 16.59 -17.76 -0.61
CA GLU A 4 17.31 -16.51 -0.93
C GLU A 4 17.85 -16.46 -2.37
N HIS A 5 18.35 -17.59 -2.86
CA HIS A 5 18.82 -17.74 -4.24
C HIS A 5 17.74 -17.51 -5.31
N LEU A 6 16.45 -17.59 -4.95
CA LEU A 6 15.33 -17.35 -5.86
C LEU A 6 14.96 -15.86 -5.97
N GLU A 7 15.42 -15.01 -5.06
CA GLU A 7 15.03 -13.58 -5.06
C GLU A 7 15.43 -12.88 -6.36
N ALA A 8 16.60 -13.23 -6.93
CA ALA A 8 17.07 -12.71 -8.21
C ALA A 8 16.22 -13.14 -9.41
N LEU A 9 15.36 -14.16 -9.24
CA LEU A 9 14.44 -14.65 -10.27
C LEU A 9 13.04 -14.00 -10.17
N VAL A 10 12.79 -13.17 -9.15
CA VAL A 10 11.51 -12.49 -9.00
C VAL A 10 11.34 -11.44 -10.10
N VAL A 11 10.27 -11.58 -10.87
CA VAL A 11 9.91 -10.65 -11.94
C VAL A 11 9.12 -9.49 -11.35
N GLY A 12 9.43 -8.26 -11.75
CA GLY A 12 8.65 -7.06 -11.44
C GLY A 12 7.97 -6.50 -12.69
N LYS A 13 6.68 -6.17 -12.61
CA LYS A 13 5.91 -5.64 -13.74
C LYS A 13 5.03 -4.47 -13.33
N GLU A 14 4.99 -3.46 -14.19
CA GLU A 14 4.16 -2.27 -14.05
C GLU A 14 2.79 -2.46 -14.69
N HIS A 15 1.78 -1.92 -14.04
CA HIS A 15 0.38 -1.98 -14.47
C HIS A 15 -0.33 -0.67 -14.20
N TRP A 16 -1.41 -0.43 -14.95
CA TRP A 16 -2.32 0.69 -14.74
C TRP A 16 -3.76 0.24 -14.84
N THR A 17 -4.60 0.81 -13.98
CA THR A 17 -6.05 0.74 -14.07
C THR A 17 -6.67 2.13 -13.90
N LYS A 18 -7.98 2.23 -14.05
CA LYS A 18 -8.73 3.48 -13.91
C LYS A 18 -9.80 3.39 -12.83
N LYS A 19 -9.92 4.46 -12.05
CA LYS A 19 -11.09 4.77 -11.21
C LYS A 19 -11.72 6.06 -11.74
N GLY A 20 -12.66 5.94 -12.68
CA GLY A 20 -13.15 7.09 -13.45
C GLY A 20 -12.05 7.69 -14.32
N ASP A 21 -11.75 8.97 -14.13
CA ASP A 21 -10.67 9.71 -14.80
C ASP A 21 -9.31 9.60 -14.08
N VAL A 22 -9.26 8.95 -12.92
CA VAL A 22 -8.04 8.74 -12.13
C VAL A 22 -7.28 7.52 -12.64
N ASP A 23 -6.05 7.71 -13.11
CA ASP A 23 -5.12 6.61 -13.37
C ASP A 23 -4.48 6.12 -12.07
N LEU A 24 -4.56 4.82 -11.82
CA LEU A 24 -3.95 4.14 -10.68
C LEU A 24 -2.82 3.24 -11.15
N PHE A 25 -1.63 3.45 -10.60
CA PHE A 25 -0.46 2.60 -10.82
C PHE A 25 -0.50 1.39 -9.89
N LEU A 26 -0.20 0.20 -10.44
CA LEU A 26 0.04 -1.01 -9.67
C LEU A 26 1.42 -1.58 -10.01
N TRP A 27 2.05 -2.18 -9.00
CA TRP A 27 3.30 -2.89 -9.13
C TRP A 27 3.09 -4.35 -8.74
N ASN A 28 3.47 -5.26 -9.62
CA ASN A 28 3.35 -6.69 -9.44
C ASN A 28 4.72 -7.33 -9.32
N LYS A 29 4.90 -8.20 -8.32
CA LYS A 29 6.05 -9.10 -8.26
C LYS A 29 5.64 -10.54 -8.05
N TYR A 30 6.26 -11.44 -8.81
CA TYR A 30 5.97 -12.86 -8.76
C TYR A 30 7.19 -13.67 -9.20
N LEU A 31 7.20 -14.94 -8.82
CA LEU A 31 8.08 -15.94 -9.41
C LEU A 31 7.31 -16.66 -10.51
N ASP A 32 7.89 -16.82 -11.69
CA ASP A 32 7.24 -17.45 -12.86
C ASP A 32 7.17 -18.98 -12.72
N GLN A 33 6.36 -19.43 -11.75
CA GLN A 33 6.14 -20.83 -11.37
C GLN A 33 4.64 -21.02 -11.06
N PRO A 34 3.76 -20.96 -12.07
CA PRO A 34 2.31 -20.95 -11.89
C PRO A 34 1.80 -22.18 -11.14
N GLU A 35 2.45 -23.33 -11.28
CA GLU A 35 2.12 -24.58 -10.59
C GLU A 35 2.34 -24.54 -9.07
N LYS A 36 3.13 -23.57 -8.58
CA LYS A 36 3.40 -23.36 -7.16
C LYS A 36 2.66 -22.15 -6.57
N LYS A 37 1.77 -21.51 -7.35
CA LYS A 37 1.02 -20.33 -6.90
C LYS A 37 0.11 -20.70 -5.72
N LYS A 38 0.34 -20.06 -4.57
CA LYS A 38 -0.43 -20.24 -3.32
C LYS A 38 -1.59 -19.28 -3.18
N GLY A 39 -1.54 -18.16 -3.90
CA GLY A 39 -2.56 -17.12 -3.85
C GLY A 39 -2.00 -15.76 -4.27
N THR A 40 -2.83 -14.73 -4.16
CA THR A 40 -2.48 -13.35 -4.50
C THR A 40 -2.54 -12.48 -3.26
N ILE A 41 -1.51 -11.66 -3.01
CA ILE A 41 -1.46 -10.71 -1.89
C ILE A 41 -1.50 -9.28 -2.46
N LEU A 42 -2.43 -8.46 -1.98
CA LEU A 42 -2.46 -7.02 -2.23
C LEU A 42 -1.96 -6.25 -1.00
N PHE A 43 -0.84 -5.56 -1.14
CA PHE A 43 -0.25 -4.67 -0.14
C PHE A 43 -0.79 -3.24 -0.28
N VAL A 44 -1.21 -2.67 0.84
CA VAL A 44 -1.93 -1.39 0.91
C VAL A 44 -1.15 -0.39 1.77
N HIS A 45 -0.57 0.64 1.14
CA HIS A 45 0.32 1.59 1.80
C HIS A 45 -0.41 2.61 2.69
N GLY A 46 0.36 3.17 3.64
CA GLY A 46 -0.11 4.22 4.57
C GLY A 46 -0.17 5.62 3.96
N SER A 47 -0.15 6.66 4.80
CA SER A 47 -0.33 8.06 4.37
C SER A 47 0.98 8.81 4.08
N SER A 48 2.13 8.20 4.34
CA SER A 48 3.43 8.87 4.22
C SER A 48 4.12 8.59 2.89
N MET A 49 4.19 7.31 2.51
CA MET A 49 4.92 6.83 1.34
C MET A 49 3.97 6.05 0.43
N ALA A 50 4.27 6.06 -0.86
CA ALA A 50 3.58 5.25 -1.86
C ALA A 50 4.02 3.77 -1.77
N SER A 51 3.48 2.91 -2.62
CA SER A 51 3.59 1.46 -2.45
C SER A 51 5.00 0.91 -2.62
N GLN A 52 5.71 1.23 -3.71
CA GLN A 52 7.04 0.64 -3.96
C GLN A 52 8.06 0.96 -2.86
N PRO A 53 8.22 2.22 -2.39
CA PRO A 53 9.12 2.51 -1.26
C PRO A 53 8.73 1.82 0.06
N THR A 54 7.46 1.43 0.21
CA THR A 54 6.95 0.76 1.42
C THR A 54 7.17 -0.76 1.37
N PHE A 55 6.99 -1.39 0.21
CA PHE A 55 6.92 -2.86 0.12
C PHE A 55 8.00 -3.52 -0.74
N ASP A 56 8.65 -2.77 -1.63
CA ASP A 56 9.67 -3.27 -2.56
C ASP A 56 11.01 -2.53 -2.42
N LEU A 57 11.47 -2.38 -1.17
CA LEU A 57 12.76 -1.77 -0.89
C LEU A 57 13.90 -2.72 -1.28
N TYR A 58 14.82 -2.23 -2.11
CA TYR A 58 16.09 -2.91 -2.37
C TYR A 58 17.19 -2.32 -1.48
N VAL A 59 17.94 -3.19 -0.82
CA VAL A 59 19.16 -2.83 -0.08
C VAL A 59 20.25 -3.81 -0.49
N GLU A 60 21.36 -3.26 -1.00
CA GLU A 60 22.50 -4.06 -1.45
C GLU A 60 23.03 -4.94 -0.31
N GLY A 61 23.28 -6.22 -0.61
CA GLY A 61 23.79 -7.19 0.35
C GLY A 61 22.80 -7.61 1.44
N ARG A 62 21.55 -7.15 1.40
CA ARG A 62 20.51 -7.50 2.38
C ARG A 62 19.28 -8.10 1.67
N PRO A 63 19.26 -9.45 1.48
CA PRO A 63 18.15 -10.13 0.84
C PRO A 63 16.85 -9.89 1.59
N PHE A 64 15.73 -9.94 0.87
CA PHE A 64 14.38 -9.78 1.39
C PHE A 64 14.13 -8.48 2.16
N SER A 65 14.86 -7.42 1.81
CA SER A 65 14.47 -6.05 2.17
C SER A 65 13.13 -5.67 1.51
N SER A 66 12.79 -6.34 0.41
CA SER A 66 11.48 -6.30 -0.24
C SER A 66 10.57 -7.38 0.34
N ALA A 67 9.49 -6.94 1.00
CA ALA A 67 8.44 -7.85 1.46
C ALA A 67 7.77 -8.55 0.28
N MET A 68 7.63 -7.85 -0.86
CA MET A 68 7.07 -8.43 -2.08
C MET A 68 7.94 -9.58 -2.62
N ASN A 69 9.27 -9.41 -2.66
CA ASN A 69 10.19 -10.50 -3.03
C ASN A 69 10.08 -11.69 -2.07
N TYR A 70 10.05 -11.40 -0.77
CA TYR A 70 9.95 -12.45 0.26
C TYR A 70 8.70 -13.32 0.06
N PHE A 71 7.54 -12.71 -0.18
CA PHE A 71 6.31 -13.48 -0.44
C PHE A 71 6.29 -14.11 -1.84
N ALA A 72 6.91 -13.49 -2.84
CA ALA A 72 7.01 -14.05 -4.19
C ALA A 72 7.78 -15.37 -4.20
N VAL A 73 8.93 -15.46 -3.52
CA VAL A 73 9.71 -16.70 -3.43
C VAL A 73 9.01 -17.79 -2.62
N LEU A 74 8.01 -17.42 -1.80
CA LEU A 74 7.15 -18.37 -1.09
C LEU A 74 5.98 -18.88 -1.94
N GLY A 75 5.85 -18.42 -3.19
CA GLY A 75 4.82 -18.84 -4.14
C GLY A 75 3.59 -17.93 -4.19
N TYR A 76 3.66 -16.71 -3.66
CA TYR A 76 2.56 -15.75 -3.80
C TYR A 76 2.77 -14.83 -5.00
N ASP A 77 1.66 -14.48 -5.66
CA ASP A 77 1.62 -13.40 -6.63
C ASP A 77 1.35 -12.09 -5.88
N THR A 78 2.33 -11.18 -5.84
CA THR A 78 2.28 -10.01 -4.97
C THR A 78 1.97 -8.75 -5.76
N TRP A 79 1.07 -7.94 -5.23
CA TRP A 79 0.62 -6.70 -5.85
C TRP A 79 0.65 -5.58 -4.83
N CYS A 80 0.93 -4.37 -5.27
CA CYS A 80 0.63 -3.17 -4.52
C CYS A 80 0.08 -2.10 -5.46
N VAL A 81 -0.74 -1.20 -4.92
CA VAL A 81 -1.37 -0.11 -5.68
C VAL A 81 -0.97 1.21 -5.07
N ASP A 82 -0.53 2.17 -5.87
CA ASP A 82 -0.41 3.55 -5.41
C ASP A 82 -1.82 4.13 -5.34
N MET A 83 -2.26 4.54 -4.15
CA MET A 83 -3.53 5.25 -4.00
C MET A 83 -3.48 6.57 -4.78
N GLU A 84 -4.65 7.07 -5.15
CA GLU A 84 -4.75 8.41 -5.70
C GLU A 84 -4.08 9.44 -4.77
N GLY A 85 -3.34 10.38 -5.36
CA GLY A 85 -2.52 11.32 -4.62
C GLY A 85 -1.10 10.84 -4.31
N TYR A 86 -0.79 9.55 -4.52
CA TYR A 86 0.49 8.94 -4.17
C TYR A 86 1.29 8.47 -5.39
N GLY A 87 2.61 8.34 -5.19
CA GLY A 87 3.54 7.66 -6.09
C GLY A 87 3.39 8.01 -7.56
N ARG A 88 2.96 7.07 -8.40
CA ARG A 88 2.75 7.24 -9.84
C ARG A 88 1.29 7.37 -10.25
N SER A 89 0.36 7.20 -9.32
CA SER A 89 -1.06 7.43 -9.55
C SER A 89 -1.37 8.92 -9.74
N SER A 90 -2.52 9.20 -10.35
CA SER A 90 -3.03 10.54 -10.59
C SER A 90 -3.09 11.39 -9.30
N LYS A 91 -2.81 12.68 -9.45
CA LYS A 91 -2.80 13.67 -8.35
C LYS A 91 -3.46 15.00 -8.76
N HIS A 92 -4.34 14.97 -9.74
CA HIS A 92 -4.90 16.19 -10.33
C HIS A 92 -6.15 16.68 -9.60
N ARG A 93 -6.93 15.80 -8.97
CA ARG A 93 -8.11 16.20 -8.17
C ARG A 93 -7.67 16.87 -6.87
N ASP A 94 -8.41 17.91 -6.47
CA ASP A 94 -8.16 18.65 -5.23
C ASP A 94 -8.97 18.04 -4.07
N ILE A 95 -8.54 16.86 -3.62
CA ILE A 95 -9.15 16.12 -2.52
C ILE A 95 -8.08 15.64 -1.54
N THR A 96 -8.50 15.29 -0.32
CA THR A 96 -7.61 14.79 0.74
C THR A 96 -7.21 13.32 0.59
N CYS A 97 -7.74 12.61 -0.40
CA CYS A 97 -7.49 11.19 -0.65
C CYS A 97 -7.69 10.33 0.62
N ASP A 98 -8.89 10.47 1.20
CA ASP A 98 -9.27 9.87 2.48
C ASP A 98 -9.40 8.34 2.44
N ILE A 99 -9.88 7.75 3.55
CA ILE A 99 -10.04 6.31 3.68
C ILE A 99 -11.08 5.76 2.69
N ALA A 100 -12.20 6.48 2.49
CA ALA A 100 -13.25 6.07 1.57
C ALA A 100 -12.76 6.08 0.12
N ASN A 101 -12.05 7.13 -0.28
CA ASN A 101 -11.44 7.23 -1.62
C ASN A 101 -10.41 6.11 -1.85
N GLY A 102 -9.60 5.78 -0.84
CA GLY A 102 -8.66 4.67 -0.91
C GLY A 102 -9.35 3.30 -1.00
N ALA A 103 -10.52 3.11 -0.39
CA ALA A 103 -11.32 1.91 -0.59
C ALA A 103 -11.90 1.82 -2.02
N ASP A 104 -12.25 2.95 -2.63
CA ASP A 104 -12.67 3.00 -4.04
C ASP A 104 -11.48 2.69 -4.98
N ASP A 105 -10.27 3.17 -4.66
CA ASP A 105 -9.04 2.79 -5.36
C ASP A 105 -8.81 1.28 -5.31
N LEU A 106 -8.99 0.67 -4.14
CA LEU A 106 -8.91 -0.79 -3.96
C LEU A 106 -9.98 -1.55 -4.78
N THR A 107 -11.15 -0.95 -4.99
CA THR A 107 -12.19 -1.54 -5.82
C THR A 107 -11.75 -1.63 -7.29
N ALA A 108 -11.16 -0.57 -7.83
CA ALA A 108 -10.61 -0.57 -9.18
C ALA A 108 -9.37 -1.47 -9.31
N ALA A 109 -8.46 -1.42 -8.33
CA ALA A 109 -7.24 -2.23 -8.31
C ALA A 109 -7.55 -3.73 -8.24
N THR A 110 -8.43 -4.16 -7.34
CA THR A 110 -8.82 -5.57 -7.23
C THR A 110 -9.52 -6.03 -8.50
N ALA A 111 -10.45 -5.27 -9.06
CA ALA A 111 -11.11 -5.63 -10.32
C ALA A 111 -10.09 -5.86 -11.45
N TYR A 112 -9.12 -4.97 -11.60
CA TYR A 112 -8.04 -5.11 -12.57
C TYR A 112 -7.22 -6.39 -12.35
N ILE A 113 -6.80 -6.67 -11.11
CA ILE A 113 -5.99 -7.85 -10.79
C ILE A 113 -6.79 -9.14 -11.06
N GLN A 114 -8.09 -9.16 -10.75
CA GLN A 114 -8.98 -10.29 -11.05
C GLN A 114 -9.07 -10.54 -12.55
N GLU A 115 -9.28 -9.50 -13.36
CA GLU A 115 -9.36 -9.59 -14.81
C GLU A 115 -8.02 -10.02 -15.43
N TYR A 116 -6.91 -9.43 -14.99
CA TYR A 116 -5.59 -9.65 -15.57
C TYR A 116 -5.03 -11.05 -15.24
N SER A 117 -5.23 -11.53 -14.01
CA SER A 117 -4.55 -12.73 -13.50
C SER A 117 -5.47 -13.90 -13.15
N GLY A 118 -6.79 -13.72 -13.26
CA GLY A 118 -7.79 -14.69 -12.77
C GLY A 118 -7.77 -14.87 -11.26
N ALA A 119 -7.09 -14.00 -10.51
CA ALA A 119 -7.02 -14.07 -9.07
C ALA A 119 -8.39 -13.83 -8.42
N GLY A 120 -8.64 -14.42 -7.25
CA GLY A 120 -9.80 -14.10 -6.44
C GLY A 120 -10.33 -15.31 -5.66
N PRO A 121 -10.72 -15.12 -4.38
CA PRO A 121 -10.48 -13.97 -3.50
C PRO A 121 -8.99 -13.77 -3.13
N MET A 122 -8.58 -12.55 -2.80
CA MET A 122 -7.17 -12.18 -2.52
C MET A 122 -6.87 -12.08 -1.01
N HIS A 123 -5.62 -12.20 -0.62
CA HIS A 123 -5.14 -11.80 0.71
C HIS A 123 -4.80 -10.31 0.69
N MET A 124 -5.12 -9.60 1.77
CA MET A 124 -4.81 -8.18 1.91
C MET A 124 -3.93 -7.93 3.12
N TYR A 125 -2.93 -7.10 2.94
CA TYR A 125 -2.11 -6.56 4.02
C TYR A 125 -2.15 -5.03 3.93
N GLY A 126 -2.62 -4.37 4.98
CA GLY A 126 -2.60 -2.92 5.08
C GLY A 126 -1.79 -2.43 6.26
N ILE A 127 -1.02 -1.37 6.08
CA ILE A 127 -0.23 -0.73 7.14
C ILE A 127 -0.69 0.70 7.42
N SER A 128 -0.83 1.06 8.70
CA SER A 128 -1.23 2.41 9.13
C SER A 128 -2.58 2.83 8.50
N SER A 129 -2.67 3.97 7.81
CA SER A 129 -3.90 4.35 7.08
C SER A 129 -4.27 3.36 5.97
N GLY A 130 -3.31 2.58 5.44
CA GLY A 130 -3.56 1.47 4.53
C GLY A 130 -4.34 0.34 5.19
N ALA A 131 -4.15 0.13 6.50
CA ALA A 131 -4.93 -0.83 7.27
C ALA A 131 -6.41 -0.40 7.37
N LEU A 132 -6.66 0.90 7.59
CA LEU A 132 -8.02 1.46 7.57
C LEU A 132 -8.67 1.35 6.18
N ARG A 133 -7.94 1.65 5.10
CA ARG A 133 -8.43 1.50 3.71
C ARG A 133 -8.76 0.04 3.39
N ALA A 134 -7.88 -0.89 3.75
CA ALA A 134 -8.08 -2.32 3.54
C ALA A 134 -9.28 -2.85 4.33
N ALA A 135 -9.46 -2.41 5.58
CA ALA A 135 -10.62 -2.75 6.39
C ALA A 135 -11.92 -2.22 5.78
N ALA A 136 -11.97 -0.93 5.41
CA ALA A 136 -13.15 -0.32 4.78
C ALA A 136 -13.49 -0.96 3.43
N PHE A 137 -12.48 -1.33 2.63
CA PHE A 137 -12.70 -2.10 1.40
C PHE A 137 -13.27 -3.49 1.71
N THR A 138 -12.71 -4.20 2.69
CA THR A 138 -13.15 -5.56 3.05
C THR A 138 -14.58 -5.56 3.57
N GLU A 139 -15.00 -4.52 4.29
CA GLU A 139 -16.40 -4.35 4.70
C GLU A 139 -17.34 -4.22 3.50
N ARG A 140 -16.93 -3.48 2.46
CA ARG A 140 -17.73 -3.24 1.24
C ARG A 140 -17.72 -4.43 0.28
N HIS A 141 -16.62 -5.17 0.22
CA HIS A 141 -16.35 -6.24 -0.74
C HIS A 141 -15.78 -7.51 -0.09
N PRO A 142 -16.46 -8.11 0.91
CA PRO A 142 -15.95 -9.28 1.60
C PRO A 142 -15.73 -10.48 0.68
N GLU A 143 -16.47 -10.56 -0.43
CA GLU A 143 -16.33 -11.60 -1.45
C GLU A 143 -14.98 -11.57 -2.19
N ARG A 144 -14.27 -10.44 -2.14
CA ARG A 144 -12.96 -10.28 -2.81
C ARG A 144 -11.78 -10.56 -1.87
N VAL A 145 -12.02 -10.78 -0.58
CA VAL A 145 -10.95 -10.85 0.45
C VAL A 145 -11.01 -12.19 1.19
N ALA A 146 -9.98 -13.02 0.99
CA ALA A 146 -9.84 -14.31 1.68
C ALA A 146 -9.27 -14.15 3.10
N ARG A 147 -8.32 -13.22 3.29
CA ARG A 147 -7.67 -12.94 4.57
C ARG A 147 -7.27 -11.47 4.62
N LEU A 148 -7.38 -10.85 5.79
CA LEU A 148 -7.01 -9.47 6.04
C LEU A 148 -6.01 -9.38 7.19
N ALA A 149 -4.85 -8.79 6.93
CA ALA A 149 -3.85 -8.44 7.93
C ALA A 149 -3.80 -6.91 8.09
N LEU A 150 -3.92 -6.46 9.34
CA LEU A 150 -3.92 -5.04 9.71
C LEU A 150 -2.70 -4.74 10.57
N ASP A 151 -1.72 -4.04 9.99
CA ASP A 151 -0.48 -3.64 10.66
C ASP A 151 -0.51 -2.17 11.04
N ALA A 152 0.03 -1.84 12.22
CA ALA A 152 -0.01 -0.51 12.81
C ALA A 152 -1.41 0.11 12.75
N PHE A 153 -2.45 -0.71 13.01
CA PHE A 153 -3.85 -0.32 12.87
C PHE A 153 -4.18 0.82 13.83
N VAL A 154 -4.72 1.91 13.29
CA VAL A 154 -5.06 3.10 14.07
C VAL A 154 -6.43 2.87 14.70
N TRP A 155 -6.46 2.61 16.01
CA TRP A 155 -7.70 2.39 16.78
C TRP A 155 -8.03 3.62 17.63
N THR A 156 -9.24 4.17 17.42
CA THR A 156 -9.93 5.39 17.94
C THR A 156 -9.08 6.61 18.31
N GLY A 157 -7.98 6.43 19.02
CA GLY A 157 -7.11 7.48 19.53
C GLY A 157 -7.74 8.26 20.68
N GLU A 158 -8.79 7.71 21.30
CA GLU A 158 -9.41 8.28 22.49
C GLU A 158 -8.35 8.48 23.58
N GLY A 159 -8.32 9.71 24.14
CA GLY A 159 -7.33 10.10 25.14
C GLY A 159 -5.90 10.32 24.61
N SER A 160 -5.66 10.23 23.30
CA SER A 160 -4.32 10.42 22.73
C SER A 160 -3.85 11.87 22.86
N PRO A 161 -2.70 12.14 23.53
CA PRO A 161 -2.13 13.48 23.58
C PRO A 161 -1.77 14.03 22.20
N THR A 162 -1.29 13.15 21.29
CA THR A 162 -0.93 13.56 19.93
C THR A 162 -2.16 13.91 19.10
N LEU A 163 -3.32 13.27 19.32
CA LEU A 163 -4.57 13.72 18.69
C LEU A 163 -5.05 15.04 19.29
N ALA A 164 -4.98 15.22 20.61
CA ALA A 164 -5.33 16.49 21.25
C ALA A 164 -4.50 17.66 20.70
N ASP A 165 -3.20 17.45 20.47
CA ASP A 165 -2.35 18.46 19.84
C ASP A 165 -2.65 18.65 18.35
N ARG A 166 -2.95 17.58 17.61
CA ARG A 166 -3.37 17.67 16.20
C ARG A 166 -4.70 18.41 16.05
N SER A 167 -5.63 18.28 16.99
CA SER A 167 -6.91 19.01 16.99
C SER A 167 -6.70 20.52 17.05
N LYS A 168 -5.67 21.01 17.73
CA LYS A 168 -5.31 22.44 17.77
C LYS A 168 -4.92 22.96 16.38
N LYS A 169 -4.39 22.10 15.52
CA LYS A 169 -3.98 22.41 14.14
C LYS A 169 -5.06 22.15 13.10
N LEU A 170 -6.29 21.83 13.52
CA LEU A 170 -7.39 21.55 12.59
C LEU A 170 -7.68 22.69 11.60
N PRO A 171 -7.64 23.99 11.99
CA PRO A 171 -7.78 25.09 11.03
C PRO A 171 -6.72 25.04 9.92
N GLU A 172 -5.46 24.70 10.25
CA GLU A 172 -4.36 24.56 9.30
C GLU A 172 -4.61 23.38 8.34
N PHE A 173 -5.02 22.23 8.86
CA PHE A 173 -5.33 21.04 8.06
C PHE A 173 -6.55 21.21 7.15
N ARG A 174 -7.49 22.10 7.52
CA ARG A 174 -8.63 22.45 6.68
C ARG A 174 -8.29 23.45 5.58
N ALA A 175 -7.23 24.25 5.75
CA ALA A 175 -6.83 25.28 4.81
C ALA A 175 -6.10 24.73 3.57
N SER A 176 -5.58 23.51 3.62
CA SER A 176 -4.87 22.87 2.51
C SER A 176 -5.12 21.36 2.46
N THR A 177 -5.40 20.84 1.27
CA THR A 177 -5.49 19.40 0.99
C THR A 177 -4.12 18.74 0.85
N ARG A 178 -3.04 19.53 0.83
CA ARG A 178 -1.66 19.05 0.61
C ARG A 178 -0.69 19.55 1.67
N ARG A 179 0.32 18.73 1.91
CA ARG A 179 1.45 19.04 2.78
C ARG A 179 2.74 19.12 1.94
N PRO A 180 3.56 20.17 2.09
CA PRO A 180 4.90 20.19 1.51
C PRO A 180 5.76 19.07 2.10
N ILE A 181 6.45 18.32 1.24
CA ILE A 181 7.43 17.30 1.60
C ILE A 181 8.76 17.75 1.02
N ASP A 182 9.51 18.53 1.80
CA ASP A 182 10.85 18.97 1.44
C ASP A 182 11.92 18.02 2.01
N TYR A 183 13.18 18.26 1.65
CA TYR A 183 14.29 17.45 2.12
C TYR A 183 14.41 17.46 3.66
N ALA A 184 14.18 18.62 4.29
CA ALA A 184 14.22 18.75 5.74
C ALA A 184 13.15 17.89 6.42
N PHE A 185 11.94 17.86 5.88
CA PHE A 185 10.90 16.96 6.35
C PHE A 185 11.32 15.49 6.22
N VAL A 186 11.89 15.08 5.07
CA VAL A 186 12.35 13.69 4.88
C VAL A 186 13.44 13.33 5.89
N GLN A 187 14.44 14.19 6.09
CA GLN A 187 15.47 13.98 7.11
C GLN A 187 14.89 13.89 8.52
N SER A 188 13.87 14.70 8.82
CA SER A 188 13.22 14.67 10.13
C SER A 188 12.62 13.31 10.47
N ILE A 189 12.23 12.49 9.47
CA ILE A 189 11.70 11.13 9.70
C ILE A 189 12.77 10.23 10.34
N PHE A 190 14.01 10.31 9.87
CA PHE A 190 15.12 9.49 10.36
C PHE A 190 15.69 10.00 11.69
N ASN A 191 15.58 11.31 11.90
CA ASN A 191 16.18 11.96 13.07
C ASN A 191 15.20 12.20 14.22
N ARG A 192 13.91 11.88 14.03
CA ARG A 192 12.84 12.15 15.00
C ARG A 192 13.06 11.47 16.34
N ASP A 193 13.63 10.27 16.30
CA ASP A 193 13.73 9.36 17.43
C ASP A 193 15.17 9.28 17.98
N HIS A 194 16.03 10.26 17.66
CA HIS A 194 17.34 10.40 18.31
C HIS A 194 17.18 10.80 19.78
N PRO A 195 18.00 10.24 20.69
CA PRO A 195 18.02 10.66 22.10
C PRO A 195 18.45 12.13 22.29
#